data_AF-A0A5C3NVQ4-F1
#
_entry.id   AF-A0A5C3NVQ4-F1
#
_cell.length_a   1.000
_cell.length_b   1.000
_cell.length_c   1.000
_cell.angle_alpha   90.00
_cell.angle_beta   90.00
_cell.angle_gamma   90.00
#
_symmetry.space_group_name_H-M   'P 1'
#
loop_
_entity.id
_entity.type
_entity.pdbx_description
1 polymer ?
#
loop_
_entity_poly.entity_id
_entity_poly.type
_entity_poly.pdbx_seq_one_letter_code
_entity_poly.pdbx_strand_id
1 'polypeptide(L)'
;MLRLLASRRGFAVAAVAVGVHEARDKLPIYPTPEPELILVETPSELEKQIGVARRALTDTYLDAHARVQGVVSRWIGVEQAIENRVKSLIAPDEPLTPGILYVGVATLTGSVLARNRIFWRLTLPPALFIFSLNHFLPKTSHNVSSYIGSLEETHFPTLAEKHEIAKAHTAMTWERIKDATQDGRETFSEGVATLVGKVEEATGLKLRETLGWRQAQVQARAHVRAQEVLRKTEETAQTAKAVVEEKVEEVKEVVEEKVKEVKRLV
;
A
#
# COMPACT_ATOMS: atom_id res chain seq x y z
N MET A 1 -49.78 -6.04 15.08
CA MET A 1 -49.61 -7.51 15.09
C MET A 1 -48.51 -7.87 16.08
N LEU A 2 -48.68 -8.97 16.85
CA LEU A 2 -47.77 -9.60 17.83
C LEU A 2 -47.54 -8.83 19.15
N ARG A 3 -48.35 -9.08 20.20
CA ARG A 3 -48.30 -10.16 21.22
C ARG A 3 -47.43 -9.80 22.45
N LEU A 4 -48.09 -9.17 23.43
CA LEU A 4 -47.70 -9.10 24.84
C LEU A 4 -47.70 -10.52 25.46
N LEU A 5 -46.57 -10.95 26.00
CA LEU A 5 -46.49 -12.07 26.95
C LEU A 5 -46.44 -11.47 28.36
N ALA A 6 -47.62 -11.27 28.94
CA ALA A 6 -47.78 -11.00 30.35
C ALA A 6 -47.52 -12.30 31.13
N SER A 7 -46.37 -12.37 31.80
CA SER A 7 -46.09 -13.42 32.79
C SER A 7 -46.91 -13.14 34.05
N ARG A 8 -48.14 -13.68 34.09
CA ARG A 8 -48.91 -13.83 35.32
C ARG A 8 -48.31 -14.98 36.12
N ARG A 9 -47.41 -14.70 37.05
CA ARG A 9 -47.16 -15.61 38.18
C ARG A 9 -48.27 -15.38 39.20
N GLY A 10 -49.33 -16.18 39.09
CA GLY A 10 -50.31 -16.35 40.15
C GLY A 10 -49.62 -17.01 41.34
N PHE A 11 -49.50 -16.27 42.45
CA PHE A 11 -49.30 -16.90 43.74
C PHE A 11 -50.62 -17.53 44.15
N ALA A 12 -50.67 -18.86 44.11
CA ALA A 12 -51.73 -19.63 44.73
C ALA A 12 -51.60 -19.44 46.25
N VAL A 13 -52.47 -18.60 46.81
CA VAL A 13 -52.77 -18.63 48.24
C VAL A 13 -53.54 -19.92 48.45
N ALA A 14 -52.87 -20.94 48.98
CA ALA A 14 -53.53 -22.12 49.52
C ALA A 14 -54.29 -21.68 50.77
N ALA A 15 -55.52 -21.21 50.58
CA ALA A 15 -56.50 -21.11 51.66
C ALA A 15 -56.84 -22.56 52.06
N VAL A 16 -56.25 -23.03 53.16
CA VAL A 16 -56.70 -24.24 53.82
C VAL A 16 -58.08 -23.92 54.41
N ALA A 17 -59.12 -24.22 53.62
CA ALA A 17 -60.47 -24.30 54.13
C ALA A 17 -60.50 -25.48 55.11
N VAL A 18 -60.40 -25.17 56.40
CA VAL A 18 -60.72 -26.12 57.47
C VAL A 18 -62.20 -26.42 57.32
N GLY A 19 -62.49 -27.61 56.79
CA GLY A 19 -63.84 -28.14 56.73
C GLY A 19 -64.40 -28.22 58.14
N VAL A 20 -65.47 -27.48 58.39
CA VAL A 20 -66.35 -27.69 59.53
C VAL A 20 -66.97 -29.08 59.34
N HIS A 21 -66.38 -30.07 59.99
CA HIS A 21 -67.06 -31.33 60.30
C HIS A 21 -67.53 -31.25 61.74
N GLU A 22 -68.84 -31.08 61.86
CA GLU A 22 -69.59 -31.14 63.10
C GLU A 22 -69.64 -32.62 63.55
N ALA A 23 -68.57 -33.05 64.22
CA ALA A 23 -68.48 -34.37 64.86
C ALA A 23 -67.94 -34.19 66.28
N ARG A 24 -68.82 -34.47 67.24
CA ARG A 24 -68.64 -34.48 68.71
C ARG A 24 -67.19 -34.48 69.22
N ASP A 25 -66.88 -33.43 69.97
CA ASP A 25 -65.64 -33.14 70.70
C ASP A 25 -65.12 -34.36 71.50
N LYS A 26 -64.00 -34.94 71.07
CA LYS A 26 -63.13 -35.78 71.90
C LYS A 26 -61.78 -35.08 72.01
N LEU A 27 -61.40 -34.73 73.24
CA LEU A 27 -60.11 -34.13 73.55
C LEU A 27 -58.97 -35.09 73.11
N PRO A 28 -57.95 -34.60 72.38
CA PRO A 28 -56.83 -35.43 71.96
C PRO A 28 -56.02 -35.92 73.17
N ILE A 29 -55.68 -37.22 73.18
CA ILE A 29 -54.99 -37.91 74.29
C ILE A 29 -53.47 -37.66 74.26
N TYR A 30 -52.94 -37.14 73.15
CA TYR A 30 -51.52 -36.81 73.01
C TYR A 30 -51.32 -35.30 73.07
N PRO A 31 -50.21 -34.83 73.68
CA PRO A 31 -49.84 -33.43 73.58
C PRO A 31 -49.60 -33.10 72.11
N THR A 32 -50.37 -32.14 71.58
CA THR A 32 -50.15 -31.59 70.25
C THR A 32 -48.75 -30.96 70.23
N PRO A 33 -47.89 -31.25 69.24
CA PRO A 33 -46.57 -30.63 69.15
C PRO A 33 -46.75 -29.11 69.09
N GLU A 34 -45.94 -28.38 69.87
CA GLU A 34 -45.98 -26.93 69.90
C GLU A 34 -45.80 -26.39 68.48
N PRO A 35 -46.69 -25.49 68.01
CA PRO A 35 -46.56 -24.96 66.66
C PRO A 35 -45.25 -24.19 66.55
N GLU A 36 -44.39 -24.61 65.61
CA GLU A 36 -43.14 -23.92 65.30
C GLU A 36 -43.47 -22.54 64.72
N LEU A 37 -43.32 -21.50 65.54
CA LEU A 37 -43.60 -20.11 65.16
C LEU A 37 -42.51 -19.62 64.21
N ILE A 38 -42.76 -19.73 62.91
CA ILE A 38 -41.92 -19.11 61.89
C ILE A 38 -42.21 -17.61 61.90
N LEU A 39 -41.29 -16.82 62.47
CA LEU A 39 -41.33 -15.36 62.40
C LEU A 39 -41.09 -14.93 60.95
N VAL A 40 -42.18 -14.62 60.24
CA VAL A 40 -42.10 -13.98 58.93
C VAL A 40 -42.00 -12.48 59.15
N GLU A 41 -40.78 -11.97 59.16
CA GLU A 41 -40.52 -10.52 59.18
C GLU A 41 -41.19 -9.89 57.96
N THR A 42 -42.31 -9.22 58.19
CA THR A 42 -43.08 -8.57 57.15
C THR A 42 -42.59 -7.13 57.05
N PRO A 43 -42.10 -6.69 55.88
CA PRO A 43 -41.50 -5.36 55.76
C PRO A 43 -42.53 -4.28 56.03
N SER A 44 -42.14 -3.26 56.79
CA SER A 44 -43.00 -2.13 57.09
C SER A 44 -43.32 -1.30 55.83
N GLU A 45 -44.41 -0.55 55.84
CA GLU A 45 -44.76 0.32 54.71
C GLU A 45 -43.66 1.35 54.39
N LEU A 46 -42.93 1.80 55.40
CA LEU A 46 -41.80 2.72 55.25
C LEU A 46 -40.61 2.02 54.56
N GLU A 47 -40.32 0.77 54.92
CA GLU A 47 -39.27 -0.02 54.27
C GLU A 47 -39.58 -0.28 52.80
N LYS A 48 -40.85 -0.52 52.46
CA LYS A 48 -41.30 -0.65 51.06
C LYS A 48 -41.05 0.65 50.29
N GLN A 49 -41.40 1.80 50.86
CA GLN A 49 -41.20 3.11 50.23
C GLN A 49 -39.72 3.45 50.05
N ILE A 50 -38.89 3.22 51.07
CA ILE A 50 -37.43 3.38 50.97
C ILE A 50 -36.85 2.44 49.91
N GLY A 51 -37.35 1.21 49.84
CA GLY A 51 -36.98 0.24 48.81
C GLY A 51 -37.30 0.73 47.39
N VAL A 52 -38.49 1.32 47.18
CA VAL A 52 -38.88 1.91 45.89
C VAL A 52 -37.99 3.11 45.54
N ALA A 53 -37.80 4.03 46.49
CA ALA A 53 -36.96 5.21 46.28
C ALA A 53 -35.51 4.83 45.94
N ARG A 54 -34.93 3.88 46.69
CA ARG A 54 -33.57 3.38 46.45
C ARG A 54 -33.42 2.76 45.07
N ARG A 55 -34.39 1.94 44.64
CA ARG A 55 -34.38 1.33 43.31
C ARG A 55 -34.46 2.40 42.22
N ALA A 56 -35.38 3.35 42.33
CA ALA A 56 -35.49 4.44 41.35
C ALA A 56 -34.20 5.27 41.25
N LEU A 57 -33.56 5.58 42.37
CA LEU A 57 -32.27 6.30 42.38
C LEU A 57 -31.13 5.46 41.78
N THR A 58 -31.11 4.16 42.07
CA THR A 58 -30.08 3.26 41.55
C THR A 58 -30.27 3.04 40.04
N ASP A 59 -31.51 2.86 39.58
CA ASP A 59 -31.85 2.68 38.18
C ASP A 59 -31.49 3.94 37.37
N THR A 60 -31.86 5.12 37.86
CA THR A 60 -31.50 6.39 37.20
C THR A 60 -29.99 6.63 37.16
N TYR A 61 -29.26 6.29 38.23
CA TYR A 61 -27.81 6.36 38.27
C TYR A 61 -27.16 5.38 37.27
N LEU A 62 -27.63 4.13 37.24
CA LEU A 62 -27.13 3.11 36.32
C LEU A 62 -27.43 3.47 34.86
N ASP A 63 -28.62 4.02 34.57
CA ASP A 63 -28.99 4.48 33.23
C ASP A 63 -28.09 5.65 32.78
N ALA A 64 -27.84 6.61 33.65
CA ALA A 64 -26.94 7.73 33.35
C ALA A 64 -25.52 7.21 33.10
N HIS A 65 -25.03 6.31 33.96
CA HIS A 65 -23.71 5.70 33.79
C HIS A 65 -23.63 4.90 32.48
N ALA A 66 -24.65 4.12 32.15
CA ALA A 66 -24.71 3.33 30.93
C ALA A 66 -24.69 4.20 29.67
N ARG A 67 -25.36 5.37 29.68
CA ARG A 67 -25.31 6.33 28.57
C ARG A 67 -23.91 6.90 28.37
N VAL A 68 -23.25 7.32 29.46
CA VAL A 68 -21.88 7.84 29.40
C VAL A 68 -20.92 6.76 28.90
N GLN A 69 -21.02 5.56 29.46
CA GLN A 69 -20.19 4.43 29.03
C GLN A 69 -20.44 4.08 27.57
N GLY A 70 -21.69 4.14 27.09
CA GLY A 70 -22.01 3.94 25.67
C GLY A 70 -21.45 5.02 24.73
N VAL A 71 -21.23 6.25 25.21
CA VAL A 71 -20.53 7.29 24.43
C VAL A 71 -19.02 7.01 24.41
N VAL A 72 -18.44 6.70 25.57
CA VAL A 72 -17.01 6.37 25.69
C VAL A 72 -16.67 5.14 24.86
N SER A 73 -17.47 4.09 24.90
CA SER A 73 -17.26 2.88 24.09
C SER A 73 -17.34 3.17 22.59
N ARG A 74 -18.21 4.09 22.15
CA ARG A 74 -18.25 4.53 20.75
C ARG A 74 -16.98 5.28 20.37
N TRP A 75 -16.49 6.16 21.24
CA TRP A 75 -15.25 6.88 21.01
C TRP A 75 -14.04 5.95 20.92
N ILE A 76 -13.93 5.00 21.86
CA ILE A 76 -12.88 3.97 21.83
C ILE A 76 -12.97 3.12 20.55
N GLY A 77 -14.18 2.78 20.10
CA GLY A 77 -14.36 2.07 18.83
C GLY A 77 -13.86 2.87 17.63
N VAL A 78 -14.10 4.18 17.61
CA VAL A 78 -13.55 5.08 16.57
C VAL A 78 -12.03 5.14 16.65
N GLU A 79 -11.47 5.29 17.85
CA GLU A 79 -10.02 5.32 18.07
C GLU A 79 -9.36 4.02 17.59
N GLN A 80 -9.91 2.86 17.97
CA GLN A 80 -9.41 1.56 17.52
C GLN A 80 -9.54 1.38 16.01
N ALA A 81 -10.63 1.86 15.40
CA ALA A 81 -10.79 1.81 13.95
C ALA A 81 -9.72 2.66 13.24
N ILE A 82 -9.42 3.86 13.77
CA ILE A 82 -8.36 4.73 13.24
C ILE A 82 -6.99 4.10 13.48
N GLU A 83 -6.71 3.57 14.67
CA GLU A 83 -5.44 2.93 15.00
C GLU A 83 -5.17 1.73 14.09
N ASN A 84 -6.16 0.84 13.94
CA ASN A 84 -6.06 -0.30 13.03
C ASN A 84 -5.84 0.16 11.58
N ARG A 85 -6.50 1.24 11.16
CA ARG A 85 -6.31 1.81 9.82
C ARG A 85 -4.91 2.38 9.65
N VAL A 86 -4.42 3.18 10.59
CA VAL A 86 -3.07 3.76 10.53
C VAL A 86 -2.02 2.65 10.52
N LYS A 87 -2.16 1.63 11.37
CA LYS A 87 -1.29 0.45 11.37
C LYS A 87 -1.30 -0.30 10.03
N SER A 88 -2.45 -0.36 9.35
CA SER A 88 -2.54 -1.00 8.02
C SER A 88 -1.86 -0.21 6.90
N LEU A 89 -1.70 1.10 7.05
CA LEU A 89 -1.05 1.96 6.06
C LEU A 89 0.48 1.95 6.21
N ILE A 90 0.96 1.81 7.45
CA ILE A 90 2.38 1.73 7.77
C ILE A 90 2.94 0.40 7.25
N ALA A 91 4.01 0.49 6.46
CA ALA A 91 4.71 -0.69 5.98
C ALA A 91 5.60 -1.27 7.11
N PRO A 92 5.45 -2.54 7.51
CA PRO A 92 6.20 -3.11 8.65
C PRO A 92 7.68 -3.35 8.35
N ASP A 93 8.05 -3.35 7.07
CA ASP A 93 9.39 -3.55 6.55
C ASP A 93 10.19 -2.25 6.39
N GLU A 94 9.59 -1.11 6.74
CA GLU A 94 10.19 0.22 6.64
C GLU A 94 10.42 0.83 8.04
N PRO A 95 11.65 1.24 8.39
CA PRO A 95 11.96 1.78 9.71
C PRO A 95 11.38 3.19 9.88
N LEU A 96 10.25 3.30 10.59
CA LEU A 96 9.62 4.60 10.90
C LEU A 96 10.51 5.54 11.72
N THR A 97 11.32 4.99 12.61
CA THR A 97 12.36 5.72 13.34
C THR A 97 13.70 5.32 12.75
N PRO A 98 14.48 6.21 12.11
CA PRO A 98 14.39 7.68 12.17
C PRO A 98 13.60 8.37 11.03
N GLY A 99 12.96 7.65 10.10
CA GLY A 99 12.32 8.24 8.91
C GLY A 99 11.36 9.42 9.19
N ILE A 100 10.45 9.26 10.18
CA ILE A 100 9.52 10.32 10.59
C ILE A 100 10.26 11.55 11.13
N LEU A 101 11.39 11.35 11.82
CA LEU A 101 12.20 12.48 12.31
C LEU A 101 12.82 13.25 11.16
N TYR A 102 13.30 12.57 10.11
CA TYR A 102 13.85 13.25 8.94
C TYR A 102 12.78 14.02 8.16
N VAL A 103 11.58 13.46 8.02
CA VAL A 103 10.42 14.17 7.48
C VAL A 103 10.08 15.40 8.33
N GLY A 104 10.04 15.24 9.66
CA GLY A 104 9.81 16.33 10.60
C GLY A 104 10.86 17.44 10.48
N VAL A 105 12.14 17.10 10.41
CA VAL A 105 13.22 18.08 10.23
C VAL A 105 13.09 18.77 8.87
N ALA A 106 12.88 18.04 7.78
CA ALA A 106 12.72 18.62 6.44
C ALA A 106 11.57 19.62 6.37
N THR A 107 10.41 19.31 6.96
CA THR A 107 9.27 20.24 7.03
C THR A 107 9.55 21.48 7.86
N LEU A 108 10.17 21.32 9.04
CA LEU A 108 10.55 22.44 9.90
C LEU A 108 11.57 23.34 9.20
N THR A 109 12.56 22.76 8.52
CA THR A 109 13.51 23.50 7.67
C THR A 109 12.77 24.27 6.58
N GLY A 110 11.75 23.68 5.94
CA GLY A 110 10.87 24.38 5.01
C GLY A 110 10.19 25.59 5.61
N SER A 111 9.66 25.46 6.83
CA SER A 111 9.03 26.57 7.56
C SER A 111 10.00 27.70 7.89
N VAL A 112 11.23 27.34 8.32
CA VAL A 112 12.28 28.32 8.60
C VAL A 112 12.72 29.04 7.31
N LEU A 113 12.91 28.31 6.22
CA LEU A 113 13.34 28.87 4.94
C LEU A 113 12.26 29.77 4.32
N ALA A 114 11.00 29.42 4.54
CA ALA A 114 9.84 30.12 4.04
C ALA A 114 9.43 31.37 4.85
N ARG A 115 10.17 31.69 5.93
CA ARG A 115 9.83 32.73 6.91
C ARG A 115 9.45 34.07 6.31
N ASN A 116 10.12 34.49 5.23
CA ASN A 116 10.05 35.87 4.74
C ASN A 116 8.87 36.15 3.78
N ARG A 117 8.17 35.14 3.25
CA ARG A 117 7.12 35.37 2.24
C ARG A 117 5.92 34.48 2.51
N ILE A 118 4.73 35.08 2.60
CA ILE A 118 3.49 34.36 2.92
C ILE A 118 3.20 33.21 1.95
N PHE A 119 3.46 33.40 0.65
CA PHE A 119 3.30 32.37 -0.36
C PHE A 119 4.21 31.16 -0.09
N TRP A 120 5.50 31.43 0.15
CA TRP A 120 6.46 30.38 0.48
C TRP A 120 6.11 29.74 1.82
N ARG A 121 5.66 30.52 2.81
CA ARG A 121 5.29 30.04 4.15
C ARG A 121 4.18 29.00 4.12
N LEU A 122 3.24 29.15 3.18
CA LEU A 122 2.13 28.21 3.01
C LEU A 122 2.48 27.03 2.10
N THR A 123 3.40 27.20 1.15
CA THR A 123 3.69 26.17 0.13
C THR A 123 4.92 25.31 0.43
N LEU A 124 6.01 25.89 0.95
CA LEU A 124 7.26 25.17 1.18
C LEU A 124 7.14 24.06 2.24
N PRO A 125 6.57 24.31 3.44
CA PRO A 125 6.47 23.26 4.45
C PRO A 125 5.70 22.01 3.96
N PRO A 126 4.49 22.11 3.37
CA PRO A 126 3.79 20.93 2.86
C PRO A 126 4.48 20.33 1.63
N ALA A 127 5.12 21.13 0.77
CA ALA A 127 5.88 20.59 -0.37
C ALA A 127 7.06 19.73 0.11
N LEU A 128 7.84 20.23 1.08
CA LEU A 128 8.93 19.46 1.68
C LEU A 128 8.42 18.27 2.51
N PHE A 129 7.24 18.37 3.12
CA PHE A 129 6.61 17.22 3.77
C PHE A 129 6.37 16.09 2.78
N ILE A 130 5.68 16.38 1.68
CA ILE A 130 5.34 15.37 0.67
C ILE A 130 6.62 14.81 0.03
N PHE A 131 7.58 15.67 -0.28
CA PHE A 131 8.84 15.25 -0.89
C PHE A 131 9.66 14.37 0.05
N SER A 132 9.84 14.78 1.31
CA SER A 132 10.58 14.00 2.30
C SER A 132 9.86 12.71 2.67
N LEU A 133 8.53 12.70 2.70
CA LEU A 133 7.73 11.50 2.95
C LEU A 133 7.94 10.46 1.85
N ASN A 134 7.92 10.86 0.57
CA ASN A 134 8.20 9.96 -0.54
C ASN A 134 9.66 9.49 -0.55
N HIS A 135 10.59 10.34 -0.11
CA HIS A 135 12.03 10.00 -0.08
C HIS A 135 12.41 9.05 1.06
N PHE A 136 11.96 9.33 2.30
CA PHE A 136 12.34 8.56 3.48
C PHE A 136 11.39 7.41 3.80
N LEU A 137 10.12 7.51 3.37
CA LEU A 137 9.08 6.51 3.61
C LEU A 137 8.32 6.13 2.33
N PRO A 138 9.00 5.68 1.25
CA PRO A 138 8.37 5.39 -0.03
C PRO A 138 7.21 4.38 0.03
N LYS A 139 7.33 3.31 0.84
CA LYS A 139 6.29 2.27 0.90
C LYS A 139 5.05 2.78 1.63
N THR A 140 5.26 3.41 2.78
CA THR A 140 4.17 4.04 3.53
C THR A 140 3.50 5.15 2.72
N SER A 141 4.28 5.96 2.01
CA SER A 141 3.75 7.00 1.10
C SER A 141 2.87 6.41 0.00
N HIS A 142 3.31 5.31 -0.62
CA HIS A 142 2.52 4.60 -1.64
C HIS A 142 1.21 4.04 -1.07
N ASN A 143 1.24 3.40 0.11
CA ASN A 143 0.05 2.88 0.78
C ASN A 143 -0.97 3.98 1.12
N VAL A 144 -0.48 5.13 1.60
CA VAL A 144 -1.34 6.29 1.87
C VAL A 144 -1.94 6.83 0.58
N SER A 145 -1.14 6.95 -0.50
CA SER A 145 -1.63 7.45 -1.78
C SER A 145 -2.67 6.55 -2.44
N SER A 146 -2.48 5.23 -2.35
CA SER A 146 -3.45 4.24 -2.87
C SER A 146 -4.73 4.23 -2.04
N TYR A 147 -4.63 4.38 -0.72
CA TYR A 147 -5.80 4.53 0.14
C TYR A 147 -6.60 5.79 -0.19
N ILE A 148 -5.94 6.93 -0.36
CA ILE A 148 -6.60 8.17 -0.79
C ILE A 148 -7.28 7.96 -2.15
N GLY A 149 -6.61 7.30 -3.10
CA GLY A 149 -7.21 6.92 -4.39
C GLY A 149 -8.48 6.07 -4.23
N SER A 150 -8.46 5.06 -3.35
CA SER A 150 -9.64 4.21 -3.09
C SER A 150 -10.80 4.98 -2.44
N LEU A 151 -10.50 5.98 -1.60
CA LEU A 151 -11.50 6.86 -1.01
C LEU A 151 -12.08 7.82 -2.05
N GLU A 152 -11.23 8.38 -2.92
CA GLU A 152 -11.65 9.21 -4.05
C GLU A 152 -12.57 8.40 -4.98
N GLU A 153 -12.24 7.15 -5.31
CA GLU A 153 -13.07 6.30 -6.16
C GLU A 153 -14.44 5.99 -5.52
N THR A 154 -14.45 5.73 -4.22
CA THR A 154 -15.68 5.37 -3.48
C THR A 154 -16.60 6.57 -3.28
N HIS A 155 -16.06 7.75 -2.97
CA HIS A 155 -16.85 8.92 -2.57
C HIS A 155 -16.95 10.00 -3.66
N PHE A 156 -15.97 10.09 -4.57
CA PHE A 156 -15.85 11.13 -5.58
C PHE A 156 -15.35 10.56 -6.93
N PRO A 157 -16.13 9.69 -7.60
CA PRO A 157 -15.67 8.94 -8.77
C PRO A 157 -15.25 9.84 -9.95
N THR A 158 -15.88 11.01 -10.09
CA THR A 158 -15.52 12.00 -11.13
C THR A 158 -14.14 12.60 -10.90
N LEU A 159 -13.72 12.78 -9.64
CA LEU A 159 -12.38 13.29 -9.32
C LEU A 159 -11.33 12.20 -9.52
N ALA A 160 -11.64 10.95 -9.14
CA ALA A 160 -10.75 9.81 -9.32
C ALA A 160 -10.37 9.63 -10.80
N GLU A 161 -11.36 9.69 -11.71
CA GLU A 161 -11.09 9.56 -13.15
C GLU A 161 -10.15 10.68 -13.67
N LYS A 162 -10.37 11.93 -13.25
CA LYS A 162 -9.49 13.05 -13.63
C LYS A 162 -8.09 12.91 -13.06
N HIS A 163 -7.98 12.40 -11.83
CA HIS A 163 -6.70 12.16 -11.19
C HIS A 163 -5.90 11.08 -11.93
N GLU A 164 -6.54 9.96 -12.30
CA GLU A 164 -5.90 8.90 -13.06
C GLU A 164 -5.48 9.35 -14.47
N ILE A 165 -6.34 10.11 -15.16
CA ILE A 165 -6.00 10.75 -16.43
C ILE A 165 -4.79 11.68 -16.26
N ALA A 166 -4.78 12.53 -15.22
CA ALA A 166 -3.68 13.44 -14.94
C ALA A 166 -2.37 12.69 -14.64
N LYS A 167 -2.42 11.60 -13.87
CA LYS A 167 -1.26 10.73 -13.61
C LYS A 167 -0.71 10.15 -14.91
N ALA A 168 -1.57 9.60 -15.77
CA ALA A 168 -1.17 9.02 -17.05
C ALA A 168 -0.52 10.05 -17.97
N HIS A 169 -1.10 11.25 -18.10
CA HIS A 169 -0.51 12.33 -18.89
C HIS A 169 0.80 12.84 -18.30
N THR A 170 0.93 12.88 -16.98
CA THR A 170 2.18 13.29 -16.31
C THR A 170 3.28 12.26 -16.53
N ALA A 171 2.97 10.96 -16.41
CA ALA A 171 3.92 9.88 -16.69
C ALA A 171 4.39 9.91 -18.16
N MET A 172 3.46 10.03 -19.10
CA MET A 172 3.76 10.18 -20.53
C MET A 172 4.60 11.43 -20.83
N THR A 173 4.32 12.56 -20.16
CA THR A 173 5.10 13.79 -20.32
C THR A 173 6.51 13.63 -19.75
N TRP A 174 6.65 12.93 -18.62
CA TRP A 174 7.94 12.62 -18.03
C TRP A 174 8.80 11.73 -18.94
N GLU A 175 8.22 10.69 -19.53
CA GLU A 175 8.88 9.85 -20.52
C GLU A 175 9.32 10.66 -21.74
N ARG A 176 8.44 11.50 -22.28
CA ARG A 176 8.80 12.40 -23.39
C ARG A 176 9.94 13.36 -23.08
N ILE A 177 9.96 13.93 -21.87
CA ILE A 177 11.06 14.82 -21.45
C ILE A 177 12.37 14.03 -21.35
N LYS A 178 12.32 12.80 -20.83
CA LYS A 178 13.48 11.92 -20.75
C LYS A 178 14.02 11.58 -22.14
N ASP A 179 13.14 11.21 -23.06
CA ASP A 179 13.48 10.89 -24.44
C ASP A 179 14.04 12.13 -25.17
N ALA A 180 13.36 13.28 -25.07
CA ALA A 180 13.82 14.54 -25.65
C ALA A 180 15.16 15.01 -25.06
N THR A 181 15.48 14.68 -23.81
CA THR A 181 16.79 14.97 -23.21
C THR A 181 17.89 14.05 -23.74
N GLN A 182 17.56 12.79 -24.02
CA GLN A 182 18.47 11.84 -24.64
C GLN A 182 18.77 12.24 -26.09
N ASP A 183 17.73 12.55 -26.88
CA ASP A 183 17.84 13.03 -28.26
C ASP A 183 18.50 14.42 -28.34
N GLY A 184 18.25 15.27 -27.34
CA GLY A 184 18.85 16.59 -27.20
C GLY A 184 20.38 16.55 -27.06
N ARG A 185 20.94 15.51 -26.43
CA ARG A 185 22.41 15.36 -26.31
C ARG A 185 23.07 15.05 -27.65
N GLU A 186 22.41 14.26 -28.50
CA GLU A 186 22.92 13.91 -29.82
C GLU A 186 22.86 15.11 -30.77
N THR A 187 21.71 15.77 -30.83
CA THR A 187 21.48 16.98 -31.65
C THR A 187 22.29 18.19 -31.20
N PHE A 188 22.62 18.32 -29.91
CA PHE A 188 23.51 19.38 -29.41
C PHE A 188 24.93 19.23 -29.95
N SER A 189 25.45 18.00 -30.07
CA SER A 189 26.79 17.76 -30.63
C SER A 189 26.87 18.13 -32.12
N GLU A 190 25.81 17.85 -32.86
CA GLU A 190 25.67 18.18 -34.28
C GLU A 190 25.46 19.69 -34.50
N GLY A 191 24.68 20.33 -33.63
CA GLY A 191 24.48 21.79 -33.61
C GLY A 191 25.77 22.56 -33.31
N VAL A 192 26.56 22.11 -32.34
CA VAL A 192 27.87 22.72 -32.05
C VAL A 192 28.85 22.52 -33.21
N ALA A 193 28.86 21.34 -33.84
CA ALA A 193 29.71 21.08 -35.01
C ALA A 193 29.35 21.95 -36.22
N THR A 194 28.07 22.18 -36.48
CA THR A 194 27.59 23.04 -37.57
C THR A 194 27.83 24.52 -37.30
N LEU A 195 27.71 24.96 -36.05
CA LEU A 195 28.04 26.34 -35.65
C LEU A 195 29.54 26.61 -35.78
N VAL A 196 30.40 25.69 -35.32
CA VAL A 196 31.84 25.83 -35.52
C VAL A 196 32.18 25.84 -37.01
N GLY A 197 31.53 25.02 -37.83
CA GLY A 197 31.70 25.04 -39.28
C GLY A 197 31.36 26.39 -39.92
N LYS A 198 30.23 26.99 -39.55
CA LYS A 198 29.83 28.32 -40.05
C LYS A 198 30.75 29.44 -39.58
N VAL A 199 31.27 29.35 -38.36
CA VAL A 199 32.25 30.32 -37.84
C VAL A 199 33.61 30.15 -38.54
N GLU A 200 34.05 28.91 -38.79
CA GLU A 200 35.26 28.61 -39.57
C GLU A 200 35.14 29.09 -41.03
N GLU A 201 33.99 28.93 -41.67
CA GLU A 201 33.72 29.45 -43.02
C GLU A 201 33.69 30.98 -43.08
N ALA A 202 33.12 31.64 -42.06
CA ALA A 202 33.04 33.10 -42.00
C ALA A 202 34.36 33.78 -41.59
N THR A 203 35.17 33.12 -40.76
CA THR A 203 36.41 33.69 -40.21
C THR A 203 37.68 33.15 -40.85
N GLY A 204 37.59 32.08 -41.65
CA GLY A 204 38.74 31.41 -42.28
C GLY A 204 39.68 30.72 -41.28
N LEU A 205 39.34 30.70 -40.00
CA LEU A 205 40.15 30.10 -38.93
C LEU A 205 39.82 28.62 -38.80
N LYS A 206 40.84 27.76 -38.96
CA LYS A 206 40.72 26.29 -38.87
C LYS A 206 40.53 25.77 -37.44
N LEU A 207 39.45 26.18 -36.80
CA LEU A 207 39.14 25.83 -35.41
C LEU A 207 38.86 24.32 -35.26
N ARG A 208 38.32 23.67 -36.29
CA ARG A 208 38.04 22.23 -36.27
C ARG A 208 39.29 21.35 -36.34
N GLU A 209 40.41 21.89 -36.84
CA GLU A 209 41.70 21.20 -36.94
C GLU A 209 42.54 21.37 -35.65
N THR A 210 42.45 22.54 -34.99
CA THR A 210 43.18 22.81 -33.74
C THR A 210 42.54 22.17 -32.50
N LEU A 211 41.22 21.90 -32.52
CA LEU A 211 40.48 21.22 -31.45
C LEU A 211 40.52 19.67 -31.52
N GLY A 212 41.26 19.07 -32.46
CA GLY A 212 41.49 17.61 -32.51
C GLY A 212 40.29 16.75 -32.94
N TRP A 213 39.17 17.33 -33.36
CA TRP A 213 37.96 16.58 -33.76
C TRP A 213 38.14 15.69 -35.00
N ARG A 214 39.15 15.95 -35.84
CA ARG A 214 39.53 15.08 -36.96
C ARG A 214 40.02 13.70 -36.48
N GLN A 215 40.67 13.64 -35.31
CA GLN A 215 41.21 12.40 -34.76
C GLN A 215 40.09 11.47 -34.26
N ALA A 216 39.03 12.03 -33.68
CA ALA A 216 37.84 11.28 -33.26
C ALA A 216 37.06 10.70 -34.46
N GLN A 217 36.87 11.48 -35.54
CA GLN A 217 36.19 11.00 -36.75
C GLN A 217 36.99 9.93 -37.52
N VAL A 218 38.32 10.04 -37.53
CA VAL A 218 39.19 9.04 -38.16
C VAL A 218 39.21 7.73 -37.35
N GLN A 219 39.21 7.79 -36.02
CA GLN A 219 39.10 6.60 -35.17
C GLN A 219 37.74 5.91 -35.31
N ALA A 220 36.63 6.66 -35.34
CA ALA A 220 35.30 6.10 -35.56
C ALA A 220 35.19 5.39 -36.93
N ARG A 221 35.73 5.99 -38.00
CA ARG A 221 35.76 5.37 -39.34
C ARG A 221 36.73 4.20 -39.44
N ALA A 222 37.81 4.19 -38.66
CA ALA A 222 38.74 3.06 -38.59
C ALA A 222 38.10 1.83 -37.92
N HIS A 223 37.30 2.02 -36.87
CA HIS A 223 36.57 0.93 -36.22
C HIS A 223 35.51 0.29 -37.13
N VAL A 224 34.74 1.09 -37.87
CA VAL A 224 33.73 0.58 -38.82
C VAL A 224 34.39 -0.18 -39.98
N ARG A 225 35.48 0.36 -40.55
CA ARG A 225 36.24 -0.34 -41.60
C ARG A 225 36.92 -1.61 -41.09
N ALA A 226 37.40 -1.62 -39.85
CA ALA A 226 37.98 -2.82 -39.24
C ALA A 226 36.92 -3.93 -39.11
N GLN A 227 35.68 -3.60 -38.73
CA GLN A 227 34.60 -4.59 -38.68
C GLN A 227 34.20 -5.11 -40.07
N GLU A 228 34.14 -4.26 -41.09
CA GLU A 228 33.86 -4.70 -42.47
C GLU A 228 34.97 -5.61 -43.03
N VAL A 229 36.23 -5.33 -42.70
CA VAL A 229 37.37 -6.17 -43.11
C VAL A 229 37.34 -7.51 -42.36
N LEU A 230 37.02 -7.53 -41.07
CA LEU A 230 36.85 -8.77 -40.32
C LEU A 230 35.70 -9.62 -40.91
N ARG A 231 34.56 -9.00 -41.24
CA ARG A 231 33.43 -9.72 -41.84
C ARG A 231 33.76 -10.30 -43.21
N LYS A 232 34.46 -9.56 -44.07
CA LYS A 232 34.95 -10.06 -45.37
C LYS A 232 36.00 -11.16 -45.20
N THR A 233 36.78 -11.13 -44.13
CA THR A 233 37.77 -12.18 -43.82
C THR A 233 37.08 -13.44 -43.32
N GLU A 234 36.01 -13.32 -42.53
CA GLU A 234 35.18 -14.46 -42.10
C GLU A 234 34.40 -15.08 -43.28
N GLU A 235 33.83 -14.25 -44.17
CA GLU A 235 33.16 -14.71 -45.39
C GLU A 235 34.15 -15.43 -46.33
N THR A 236 35.37 -14.90 -46.50
CA THR A 236 36.42 -15.58 -47.30
C THR A 236 37.00 -16.82 -46.62
N ALA A 237 37.06 -16.86 -45.27
CA ALA A 237 37.43 -18.06 -44.54
C ALA A 237 36.36 -19.15 -44.61
N GLN A 238 35.08 -18.79 -44.66
CA GLN A 238 33.97 -19.74 -44.84
C GLN A 238 33.92 -20.30 -46.26
N THR A 239 34.14 -19.47 -47.28
CA THR A 239 34.24 -19.97 -48.67
C THR A 239 35.50 -20.82 -48.86
N ALA A 240 36.61 -20.45 -48.23
CA ALA A 240 37.82 -21.30 -48.24
C ALA A 240 37.57 -22.64 -47.52
N LYS A 241 36.84 -22.66 -46.40
CA LYS A 241 36.45 -23.91 -45.72
C LYS A 241 35.53 -24.78 -46.59
N ALA A 242 34.56 -24.18 -47.27
CA ALA A 242 33.68 -24.92 -48.20
C ALA A 242 34.46 -25.54 -49.37
N VAL A 243 35.42 -24.81 -49.95
CA VAL A 243 36.29 -25.33 -51.02
C VAL A 243 37.25 -26.41 -50.50
N VAL A 244 37.68 -26.32 -49.23
CA VAL A 244 38.50 -27.38 -48.62
C VAL A 244 37.66 -28.62 -48.32
N GLU A 245 36.41 -28.48 -47.87
CA GLU A 245 35.50 -29.61 -47.65
C GLU A 245 35.15 -30.31 -48.97
N GLU A 246 34.87 -29.56 -50.04
CA GLU A 246 34.66 -30.10 -51.39
C GLU A 246 35.87 -30.91 -51.87
N LYS A 247 37.09 -30.36 -51.71
CA LYS A 247 38.32 -31.08 -52.07
C LYS A 247 38.59 -32.29 -51.17
N VAL A 248 38.17 -32.27 -49.91
CA VAL A 248 38.30 -33.42 -49.01
C VAL A 248 37.30 -34.52 -49.37
N GLU A 249 36.10 -34.18 -49.85
CA GLU A 249 35.15 -35.17 -50.37
C GLU A 249 35.63 -35.76 -51.71
N GLU A 250 36.12 -34.96 -52.65
CA GLU A 250 36.73 -35.48 -53.88
C GLU A 250 37.89 -36.43 -53.59
N VAL A 251 38.76 -36.08 -52.63
CA VAL A 251 39.87 -36.96 -52.23
C VAL A 251 39.36 -38.23 -51.54
N LYS A 252 38.28 -38.18 -50.76
CA LYS A 252 37.65 -39.37 -50.18
C LYS A 252 37.05 -40.28 -51.24
N GLU A 253 36.39 -39.74 -52.26
CA GLU A 253 35.84 -40.53 -53.36
C GLU A 253 36.95 -41.23 -54.15
N VAL A 254 38.04 -40.52 -54.45
CA VAL A 254 39.22 -41.10 -55.11
C VAL A 254 39.90 -42.16 -54.23
N VAL A 255 39.92 -41.98 -52.91
CA VAL A 255 40.44 -42.99 -51.98
C VAL A 255 39.52 -44.20 -51.90
N GLU A 256 38.19 -44.02 -51.88
CA GLU A 256 37.24 -45.13 -51.92
C GLU A 256 37.31 -45.92 -53.23
N GLU A 257 37.51 -45.23 -54.36
CA GLU A 257 37.69 -45.88 -55.65
C GLU A 257 38.99 -46.72 -55.67
N LYS A 258 40.09 -46.17 -55.15
CA LYS A 258 41.35 -46.91 -54.97
C LYS A 258 41.21 -48.08 -53.98
N VAL A 259 40.44 -47.94 -52.91
CA VAL A 259 40.18 -49.03 -51.95
C VAL A 259 39.33 -50.15 -52.58
N LYS A 260 38.37 -49.80 -53.45
CA LYS A 260 37.58 -50.77 -54.23
C LYS A 260 38.45 -51.50 -55.26
N GLU A 261 39.43 -50.81 -55.85
CA GLU A 261 40.39 -51.39 -56.79
C GLU A 261 41.35 -52.37 -56.09
N VAL A 262 41.83 -52.03 -54.88
CA VAL A 262 42.67 -52.93 -54.06
C VAL A 262 41.89 -54.17 -53.57
N LYS A 263 40.59 -54.05 -53.26
CA LYS A 263 39.73 -55.19 -52.91
C LYS A 263 39.42 -56.16 -54.06
N ARG A 264 39.68 -55.78 -55.32
CA ARG A 264 39.61 -56.70 -56.48
C ARG A 264 40.89 -57.50 -56.71
N LEU A 265 41.97 -57.19 -55.97
CA LEU A 265 43.29 -57.81 -56.11
C LEU A 265 43.69 -58.69 -54.91
N VAL A 266 42.73 -58.99 -54.02
CA VAL A 266 42.82 -59.99 -52.94
C VAL A 266 41.74 -61.04 -53.18
#